data_AF-G7VX35-F1
#
_entry.id   AF-G7VX35-F1
#
_cell.length_a   1.000
_cell.length_b   1.000
_cell.length_c   1.000
_cell.angle_alpha   90.00
_cell.angle_beta   90.00
_cell.angle_gamma   90.00
#
_symmetry.space_group_name_H-M   'P 1'
#
loop_
_entity.id
_entity.type
_entity.pdbx_description
1 polymer ?
#
loop_
_entity_poly.entity_id
_entity_poly.type
_entity_poly.pdbx_seq_one_letter_code
_entity_poly.pdbx_strand_id
1 'polypeptide(L)'
;MSETIALICDMIIAVLFFTSFYAKIGEIEGFKYEIYSYQVVRSMKLVQLAAYAVLTAEGILFVSFAAGILDGFKEWACILLMLFFSVFTIRKRMRTGVTTCACFGEMKWLNRTPIMRNIAIILILLVDLLVTRSTNIFLATNLILLTVSIGFVMELARMKFNEKREHYDSMV
;
A
#
# COMPACT_ATOMS: atom_id res chain seq x y z
N MET A 1 2.64 -20.69 18.00
CA MET A 1 2.49 -19.29 18.48
C MET A 1 3.22 -18.32 17.56
N SER A 2 4.48 -18.60 17.20
CA SER A 2 5.25 -17.83 16.22
C SER A 2 4.57 -17.77 14.84
N GLU A 3 4.09 -18.91 14.32
CA GLU A 3 3.47 -18.98 12.99
C GLU A 3 2.19 -18.14 12.85
N THR A 4 1.38 -18.07 13.92
CA THR A 4 0.14 -17.27 13.93
C THR A 4 0.43 -15.78 13.85
N ILE A 5 1.49 -15.31 14.53
CA ILE A 5 1.91 -13.91 14.48
C ILE A 5 2.34 -13.56 13.06
N ALA A 6 3.17 -14.40 12.45
CA ALA A 6 3.64 -14.21 11.09
C ALA A 6 2.48 -14.14 10.09
N LEU A 7 1.50 -15.04 10.21
CA LEU A 7 0.31 -15.05 9.37
C LEU A 7 -0.53 -13.77 9.53
N ILE A 8 -0.68 -13.27 10.76
CA ILE A 8 -1.38 -11.99 11.01
C ILE A 8 -0.61 -10.82 10.39
N CYS A 9 0.72 -10.80 10.52
CA CYS A 9 1.58 -9.78 9.91
C CYS A 9 1.44 -9.78 8.38
N ASP A 10 1.56 -10.94 7.75
CA ASP A 10 1.39 -11.12 6.30
C ASP A 10 0.01 -10.65 5.84
N MET A 11 -1.05 -11.01 6.56
CA MET A 11 -2.40 -10.59 6.23
C MET A 11 -2.55 -9.06 6.31
N ILE A 12 -2.07 -8.43 7.39
CA ILE A 12 -2.14 -6.97 7.55
C ILE A 12 -1.41 -6.27 6.38
N ILE A 13 -0.20 -6.73 6.06
CA ILE A 13 0.62 -6.14 5.00
C ILE A 13 0.00 -6.38 3.62
N ALA A 14 -0.50 -7.59 3.36
CA ALA A 14 -1.16 -7.93 2.11
C ALA A 14 -2.43 -7.08 1.89
N VAL A 15 -3.25 -6.90 2.93
CA VAL A 15 -4.42 -6.02 2.88
C VAL A 15 -4.00 -4.59 2.54
N LEU A 16 -2.95 -4.05 3.19
CA LEU A 16 -2.45 -2.71 2.90
C LEU A 16 -2.00 -2.56 1.44
N PHE A 17 -1.21 -3.49 0.92
CA PHE A 17 -0.77 -3.44 -0.47
C PHE A 17 -1.92 -3.62 -1.46
N PHE A 18 -2.88 -4.51 -1.17
CA PHE A 18 -4.07 -4.69 -2.00
C PHE A 18 -4.89 -3.40 -2.09
N THR A 19 -5.20 -2.78 -0.95
CA THR A 19 -5.93 -1.50 -0.91
C THR A 19 -5.17 -0.40 -1.64
N SER A 20 -3.85 -0.31 -1.44
CA SER A 20 -3.01 0.67 -2.12
C SER A 20 -2.99 0.47 -3.64
N PHE A 21 -2.88 -0.79 -4.09
CA PHE A 21 -2.91 -1.18 -5.50
C PHE A 21 -4.27 -0.91 -6.14
N TYR A 22 -5.36 -1.33 -5.48
CA TYR A 22 -6.72 -1.18 -5.97
C TYR A 22 -7.13 0.30 -6.08
N ALA A 23 -6.75 1.13 -5.10
CA ALA A 23 -7.00 2.56 -5.19
C ALA A 23 -6.27 3.19 -6.39
N LYS A 24 -5.02 2.79 -6.67
CA LYS A 24 -4.24 3.33 -7.79
C LYS A 24 -4.70 2.84 -9.16
N ILE A 25 -5.18 1.60 -9.27
CA ILE A 25 -5.68 1.10 -10.56
C ILE A 25 -6.99 1.79 -10.95
N GLY A 26 -7.85 2.10 -9.97
CA GLY A 26 -9.09 2.86 -10.20
C GLY A 26 -8.85 4.31 -10.60
N GLU A 27 -7.78 4.94 -10.12
CA GLU A 27 -7.43 6.35 -10.37
C GLU A 27 -6.02 6.51 -10.93
N ILE A 28 -5.67 5.72 -11.94
CA ILE A 28 -4.30 5.66 -12.46
C ILE A 28 -3.78 7.00 -12.99
N GLU A 29 -4.66 7.81 -13.58
CA GLU A 29 -4.32 9.16 -14.05
C GLU A 29 -4.00 10.08 -12.87
N GLY A 30 -4.80 10.05 -11.80
CA GLY A 30 -4.52 10.77 -10.55
C GLY A 30 -3.17 10.39 -9.96
N PHE A 31 -2.84 9.10 -9.98
CA PHE A 31 -1.54 8.62 -9.53
C PHE A 31 -0.36 9.11 -10.39
N LYS A 32 -0.52 9.17 -11.72
CA LYS A 32 0.49 9.76 -12.62
C LYS A 32 0.71 11.24 -12.32
N TYR A 33 -0.35 12.02 -12.09
CA TYR A 33 -0.24 13.42 -11.69
C TYR A 33 0.48 13.60 -10.36
N GLU A 34 0.18 12.74 -9.37
CA GLU A 34 0.87 12.72 -8.09
C GLU A 34 2.37 12.43 -8.29
N ILE A 35 2.74 11.47 -9.15
CA ILE A 35 4.14 11.19 -9.48
C ILE A 35 4.84 12.40 -10.11
N TYR A 36 4.18 13.04 -11.07
CA TYR A 36 4.70 14.25 -11.72
C TYR A 36 4.90 15.39 -10.71
N SER A 37 4.02 15.51 -9.71
CA SER A 37 4.10 16.53 -8.66
C SER A 37 5.36 16.40 -7.78
N TYR A 38 5.98 15.22 -7.69
CA TYR A 38 7.26 15.04 -6.98
C TYR A 38 8.44 15.75 -7.66
N GLN A 39 8.26 16.21 -8.91
CA GLN A 39 9.28 16.91 -9.72
C GLN A 39 10.62 16.16 -9.83
N VAL A 40 10.63 14.84 -9.64
CA VAL A 40 11.82 13.98 -9.85
C VAL A 40 11.99 13.65 -11.32
N VAL A 41 10.88 13.54 -12.05
CA VAL A 41 10.84 13.12 -13.44
C VAL A 41 10.06 14.16 -14.25
N ARG A 42 10.69 14.76 -15.26
CA ARG A 42 10.06 15.80 -16.11
C ARG A 42 9.37 15.25 -17.35
N SER A 43 9.68 14.02 -17.77
CA SER A 43 9.09 13.41 -18.97
C SER A 43 7.87 12.58 -18.61
N MET A 44 6.74 12.83 -19.28
CA MET A 44 5.50 12.06 -19.04
C MET A 44 5.64 10.56 -19.35
N LYS A 45 6.51 10.17 -20.29
CA LYS A 45 6.78 8.74 -20.57
C LYS A 45 7.41 8.05 -19.36
N LEU A 46 8.34 8.74 -18.68
CA LEU A 46 9.00 8.22 -17.49
C LEU A 46 8.06 8.22 -16.28
N VAL A 47 7.13 9.19 -16.19
CA VAL A 47 6.07 9.19 -15.16
C VAL A 47 5.15 7.98 -15.33
N GLN A 48 4.72 7.68 -16.56
CA GLN A 48 3.93 6.49 -16.85
C GLN A 48 4.68 5.22 -16.48
N LEU A 49 5.95 5.11 -16.87
CA LEU A 49 6.78 3.95 -16.52
C LEU A 49 6.92 3.79 -15.01
N ALA A 50 7.16 4.89 -14.28
CA ALA A 50 7.24 4.87 -12.81
C ALA A 50 5.90 4.47 -12.17
N ALA A 51 4.78 4.95 -12.70
CA ALA A 51 3.45 4.59 -12.22
C ALA A 51 3.20 3.08 -12.33
N TYR A 52 3.47 2.50 -13.50
CA TYR A 52 3.33 1.07 -13.71
C TYR A 52 4.34 0.26 -12.90
N ALA A 53 5.59 0.70 -12.80
CA ALA A 53 6.61 0.02 -12.00
C ALA A 53 6.21 -0.06 -10.51
N VAL A 54 5.69 1.03 -9.94
CA VAL A 54 5.15 1.05 -8.58
C VAL A 54 3.97 0.10 -8.46
N LEU A 55 3.01 0.17 -9.38
CA LEU A 55 1.81 -0.66 -9.33
C LEU A 55 2.16 -2.15 -9.42
N THR A 56 3.11 -2.51 -10.29
CA THR A 56 3.63 -3.87 -10.39
C THR A 56 4.35 -4.30 -9.12
N ALA A 57 5.19 -3.44 -8.53
CA ALA A 57 5.87 -3.75 -7.27
C ALA A 57 4.86 -3.99 -6.12
N GLU A 58 3.84 -3.13 -6.00
CA GLU A 58 2.78 -3.29 -5.00
C GLU A 58 1.97 -4.57 -5.21
N GLY A 59 1.65 -4.90 -6.47
CA GLY A 59 0.95 -6.15 -6.81
C GLY A 59 1.78 -7.39 -6.49
N ILE A 60 3.07 -7.39 -6.81
CA ILE A 60 3.99 -8.49 -6.48
C ILE A 60 4.10 -8.66 -4.96
N LEU A 61 4.26 -7.57 -4.22
CA LEU A 61 4.32 -7.62 -2.75
C LEU A 61 3.01 -8.13 -2.17
N PHE A 62 1.86 -7.64 -2.65
CA PHE A 62 0.55 -8.16 -2.25
C PHE A 62 0.47 -9.69 -2.42
N VAL A 63 0.78 -10.21 -3.61
CA VAL A 63 0.72 -11.66 -3.86
C VAL A 63 1.72 -12.41 -2.99
N SER A 64 2.93 -11.86 -2.78
CA SER A 64 3.98 -12.50 -1.99
C SER A 64 3.60 -12.63 -0.51
N PHE A 65 3.04 -11.57 0.07
CA PHE A 65 2.54 -11.58 1.45
C PHE A 65 1.26 -12.41 1.57
N ALA A 66 0.31 -12.29 0.65
CA ALA A 66 -0.96 -13.05 0.70
C ALA A 66 -0.76 -14.57 0.55
N ALA A 67 0.18 -14.97 -0.32
CA ALA A 67 0.51 -16.37 -0.54
C ALA A 67 1.52 -16.92 0.49
N GLY A 68 2.14 -16.06 1.30
CA GLY A 68 3.21 -16.44 2.23
C GLY A 68 4.41 -17.08 1.52
N ILE A 69 4.81 -16.51 0.38
CA ILE A 69 5.96 -16.97 -0.44
C ILE A 69 7.11 -15.95 -0.38
N LEU A 70 8.30 -16.32 -0.86
CA LEU A 70 9.47 -15.44 -0.93
C LEU A 70 9.91 -14.88 0.44
N ASP A 71 9.82 -15.69 1.50
CA ASP A 71 10.24 -15.30 2.85
C ASP A 71 11.69 -14.78 2.86
N GLY A 72 11.93 -13.77 3.68
CA GLY A 72 13.13 -12.94 3.66
C GLY A 72 13.13 -11.89 2.55
N PHE A 73 12.88 -12.29 1.30
CA PHE A 73 12.96 -11.38 0.15
C PHE A 73 11.79 -10.39 0.09
N LYS A 74 10.56 -10.84 0.37
CA LYS A 74 9.36 -9.96 0.36
C LYS A 74 9.46 -8.86 1.41
N GLU A 75 10.05 -9.15 2.57
CA GLU A 75 10.23 -8.22 3.67
C GLU A 75 11.27 -7.16 3.28
N TRP A 76 12.42 -7.55 2.74
CA TRP A 76 13.43 -6.61 2.23
C TRP A 76 12.90 -5.73 1.10
N ALA A 77 12.18 -6.32 0.14
CA ALA A 77 11.57 -5.57 -0.96
C ALA A 77 10.53 -4.56 -0.45
N CYS A 78 9.71 -4.95 0.54
CA CYS A 78 8.76 -4.05 1.18
C CYS A 78 9.46 -2.91 1.93
N ILE A 79 10.49 -3.20 2.74
CA ILE A 79 11.28 -2.18 3.44
C ILE A 79 11.86 -1.19 2.43
N LEU A 80 12.46 -1.67 1.34
CA LEU A 80 13.03 -0.82 0.30
C LEU A 80 11.96 0.10 -0.32
N LEU A 81 10.79 -0.45 -0.65
CA LEU A 81 9.69 0.33 -1.23
C LEU A 81 9.15 1.38 -0.24
N MET A 82 9.02 1.03 1.04
CA MET A 82 8.61 1.96 2.09
C MET A 82 9.63 3.07 2.32
N LEU A 83 10.92 2.75 2.29
CA LEU A 83 11.99 3.75 2.35
C LEU A 83 11.95 4.67 1.13
N PHE A 84 11.79 4.11 -0.08
CA PHE A 84 11.65 4.87 -1.31
C PHE A 84 10.50 5.88 -1.19
N PHE A 85 9.27 5.44 -0.87
CA PHE A 85 8.15 6.38 -0.70
C PHE A 85 8.35 7.40 0.41
N SER A 86 9.03 7.02 1.50
CA SER A 86 9.34 7.95 2.59
C SER A 86 10.26 9.07 2.11
N VAL A 87 11.31 8.74 1.35
CA VAL A 87 12.23 9.72 0.76
C VAL A 87 11.49 10.66 -0.20
N PHE A 88 10.64 10.12 -1.08
CA PHE A 88 9.85 10.93 -2.01
C PHE A 88 8.87 11.86 -1.29
N THR A 89 8.23 11.38 -0.23
CA THR A 89 7.32 12.16 0.61
C THR A 89 8.07 13.30 1.32
N ILE A 90 9.23 13.01 1.91
CA ILE A 90 10.08 14.04 2.55
C ILE A 90 10.49 15.09 1.52
N ARG A 91 10.93 14.65 0.33
CA ARG A 91 11.30 15.56 -0.75
C ARG A 91 10.13 16.44 -1.19
N LYS A 92 8.93 15.89 -1.36
CA LYS A 92 7.70 16.64 -1.68
C LYS A 92 7.46 17.71 -0.62
N ARG A 93 7.47 17.31 0.65
CA ARG A 93 7.29 18.21 1.79
C ARG A 93 8.29 19.37 1.78
N MET A 94 9.56 19.11 1.51
CA MET A 94 10.59 20.15 1.44
C MET A 94 10.39 21.14 0.28
N ARG A 95 9.77 20.70 -0.82
CA ARG A 95 9.59 21.52 -2.03
C ARG A 95 8.28 22.30 -2.06
N THR A 96 7.19 21.70 -1.61
CA THR A 96 5.84 22.27 -1.74
C THR A 96 5.23 22.65 -0.39
N GLY A 97 5.84 22.26 0.73
CA GLY A 97 5.26 22.41 2.07
C GLY A 97 4.12 21.44 2.38
N VAL A 98 3.65 20.66 1.40
CA VAL A 98 2.53 19.73 1.54
C VAL A 98 3.02 18.38 2.08
N THR A 99 2.38 17.89 3.15
CA THR A 99 2.76 16.65 3.85
C THR A 99 1.98 15.40 3.42
N THR A 100 1.06 15.52 2.47
CA THR A 100 0.19 14.43 2.04
C THR A 100 0.75 13.66 0.84
N CYS A 101 0.74 12.32 0.91
CA CYS A 101 0.90 11.42 -0.24
C CYS A 101 -0.46 10.83 -0.58
N ALA A 102 -0.91 10.87 -1.83
CA ALA A 102 -2.11 10.16 -2.29
C ALA A 102 -1.88 8.64 -2.52
N CYS A 103 -1.09 8.01 -1.64
CA CYS A 103 -0.66 6.62 -1.77
C CYS A 103 -1.85 5.62 -1.68
N PHE A 104 -2.95 6.02 -1.03
CA PHE A 104 -4.19 5.23 -0.85
C PHE A 104 -5.42 5.98 -1.40
N GLY A 105 -5.26 6.70 -2.52
CA GLY A 105 -6.33 7.52 -3.09
C GLY A 105 -6.79 8.63 -2.12
N GLU A 106 -8.09 8.85 -1.99
CA GLU A 106 -8.67 9.90 -1.13
C GLU A 106 -8.67 9.58 0.38
N MET A 107 -8.12 8.44 0.82
CA MET A 107 -8.14 8.06 2.24
C MET A 107 -7.23 8.97 3.08
N LYS A 108 -7.77 10.12 3.51
CA LYS A 108 -7.06 11.16 4.26
C LYS A 108 -6.41 10.63 5.54
N TRP A 109 -6.99 9.65 6.23
CA TRP A 109 -6.41 9.09 7.45
C TRP A 109 -5.12 8.30 7.20
N LEU A 110 -5.11 7.40 6.21
CA LEU A 110 -3.92 6.61 5.83
C LEU A 110 -2.82 7.47 5.18
N ASN A 111 -3.21 8.60 4.61
CA ASN A 111 -2.34 9.55 3.92
C ASN A 111 -1.84 10.70 4.82
N ARG A 112 -2.33 10.84 6.06
CA ARG A 112 -2.00 11.95 6.97
C ARG A 112 -0.60 11.84 7.55
N THR A 113 -0.13 10.62 7.81
CA THR A 113 1.18 10.35 8.44
C THR A 113 1.96 9.26 7.70
N PRO A 114 2.30 9.47 6.40
CA PRO A 114 2.95 8.46 5.56
C PRO A 114 4.26 7.94 6.16
N ILE A 115 5.04 8.81 6.82
CA ILE A 115 6.31 8.43 7.47
C ILE A 115 6.06 7.50 8.67
N MET A 116 5.12 7.84 9.56
CA MET A 116 4.81 7.01 10.73
C MET A 116 4.24 5.65 10.32
N ARG A 117 3.37 5.62 9.30
CA ARG A 117 2.86 4.37 8.72
C ARG A 117 4.00 3.50 8.20
N ASN A 118 4.90 4.06 7.41
CA ASN A 118 6.01 3.32 6.84
C ASN A 118 6.97 2.80 7.93
N ILE A 119 7.23 3.58 8.99
CA ILE A 119 8.00 3.13 10.16
C ILE A 119 7.28 1.96 10.86
N ALA A 120 5.97 2.07 11.10
CA ALA A 120 5.20 0.99 11.72
C ALA A 120 5.25 -0.30 10.89
N ILE A 121 5.11 -0.20 9.56
CA ILE A 121 5.23 -1.35 8.65
C ILE A 121 6.64 -1.95 8.73
N ILE A 122 7.69 -1.14 8.73
CA ILE A 122 9.07 -1.63 8.86
C ILE A 122 9.27 -2.35 10.20
N LEU A 123 8.74 -1.84 11.30
CA LEU A 123 8.82 -2.51 12.60
C LEU A 123 8.11 -3.87 12.59
N ILE A 124 6.93 -3.95 11.96
CA ILE A 124 6.21 -5.23 11.79
C ILE A 124 7.06 -6.22 10.98
N LEU A 125 7.69 -5.77 9.89
CA LEU A 125 8.55 -6.61 9.05
C LEU A 125 9.81 -7.10 9.76
N LEU A 126 10.40 -6.28 10.63
CA LEU A 126 11.56 -6.69 11.43
C LEU A 126 11.20 -7.80 12.42
N VAL A 127 10.00 -7.76 13.00
CA VAL A 127 9.50 -8.86 13.84
C VAL A 127 9.24 -10.10 12.99
N ASP A 128 8.68 -9.91 11.79
CA ASP A 128 8.34 -11.00 10.87
C ASP A 128 9.56 -11.78 10.38
N LEU A 129 10.67 -11.08 10.09
CA LEU A 129 11.95 -11.67 9.68
C LEU A 129 12.55 -12.65 10.70
N LEU A 130 12.15 -12.56 11.97
CA LEU A 130 12.64 -13.44 13.03
C LEU A 130 11.84 -14.75 13.12
N VAL A 131 10.80 -14.91 12.31
CA VAL A 131 9.89 -16.06 12.34
C VAL A 131 10.03 -16.91 11.09
N THR A 132 10.46 -18.17 11.26
CA THR A 132 10.42 -19.18 10.19
C THR A 132 9.01 -19.70 9.97
N ARG A 133 8.64 -19.90 8.69
CA ARG A 133 7.31 -20.35 8.26
C ARG A 133 7.36 -21.72 7.59
N SER A 134 6.21 -22.40 7.66
CA SER A 134 5.87 -23.58 6.87
C SER A 134 4.54 -23.29 6.16
N THR A 135 4.58 -22.80 4.93
CA THR A 135 3.36 -22.46 4.16
C THR A 135 2.85 -23.68 3.38
N ASN A 136 1.59 -24.07 3.64
CA ASN A 136 0.86 -25.07 2.86
C ASN A 136 0.05 -24.36 1.76
N ILE A 137 0.05 -24.91 0.53
CA ILE A 137 -0.66 -24.35 -0.63
C ILE A 137 -2.15 -24.12 -0.34
N PHE A 138 -2.80 -25.03 0.41
CA PHE A 138 -4.22 -24.86 0.76
C PHE A 138 -4.44 -23.67 1.70
N LEU A 139 -3.52 -23.44 2.64
CA LEU A 139 -3.58 -22.30 3.55
C LEU A 139 -3.34 -20.99 2.79
N ALA A 140 -2.34 -20.96 1.90
CA ALA A 140 -2.03 -19.81 1.06
C ALA A 140 -3.23 -19.36 0.22
N THR A 141 -3.91 -20.31 -0.46
CA THR A 141 -5.10 -19.99 -1.26
C THR A 141 -6.22 -19.36 -0.42
N ASN A 142 -6.50 -19.91 0.77
CA ASN A 142 -7.52 -19.36 1.66
C ASN A 142 -7.15 -17.96 2.19
N LEU A 143 -5.86 -17.72 2.47
CA LEU A 143 -5.37 -16.40 2.91
C LEU A 143 -5.49 -15.35 1.81
N ILE A 144 -5.19 -15.71 0.56
CA ILE A 144 -5.39 -14.81 -0.59
C ILE A 144 -6.87 -14.44 -0.72
N LEU A 145 -7.77 -15.43 -0.70
CA LEU A 145 -9.22 -15.18 -0.81
C LEU A 145 -9.73 -14.31 0.33
N LEU A 146 -9.28 -14.55 1.56
CA LEU A 146 -9.65 -13.76 2.72
C LEU A 146 -9.16 -12.31 2.59
N THR A 147 -7.90 -12.13 2.19
CA THR A 147 -7.28 -10.81 2.02
C THR A 147 -8.00 -9.98 0.95
N VAL A 148 -8.28 -10.59 -0.21
CA VAL A 148 -9.05 -9.93 -1.29
C VAL A 148 -10.45 -9.57 -0.82
N SER A 149 -11.11 -10.48 -0.08
CA SER A 149 -12.46 -10.25 0.44
C SER A 149 -12.49 -9.08 1.43
N ILE A 150 -11.55 -9.03 2.38
CA ILE A 150 -11.41 -7.91 3.34
C ILE A 150 -11.11 -6.61 2.59
N GLY A 151 -10.16 -6.64 1.66
CA GLY A 151 -9.80 -5.49 0.83
C GLY A 151 -11.00 -4.93 0.07
N PHE A 152 -11.80 -5.81 -0.55
CA PHE A 152 -13.00 -5.43 -1.28
C PHE A 152 -14.07 -4.85 -0.36
N VAL A 153 -14.30 -5.44 0.82
CA VAL A 153 -15.24 -4.90 1.80
C VAL A 153 -14.83 -3.50 2.27
N MET A 154 -13.53 -3.27 2.51
CA MET A 154 -13.03 -1.94 2.88
C MET A 154 -13.27 -0.92 1.77
N GLU A 155 -13.09 -1.31 0.51
CA GLU A 155 -13.34 -0.44 -0.65
C GLU A 155 -14.83 -0.16 -0.86
N LEU A 156 -15.71 -1.15 -0.68
CA LEU A 156 -17.16 -0.94 -0.67
C LEU A 156 -17.59 0.01 0.46
N ALA A 157 -17.03 -0.19 1.66
CA ALA A 157 -17.29 0.68 2.79
C ALA A 157 -16.83 2.11 2.49
N ARG A 158 -15.65 2.28 1.87
CA ARG A 158 -15.11 3.56 1.43
C ARG A 158 -16.06 4.28 0.48
N MET A 159 -16.53 3.61 -0.57
CA MET A 159 -17.47 4.20 -1.53
C MET A 159 -18.74 4.70 -0.85
N LYS A 160 -19.32 3.89 0.05
CA LYS A 160 -20.54 4.25 0.79
C LYS A 160 -20.33 5.42 1.76
N PHE A 161 -19.14 5.54 2.36
CA PHE A 161 -18.80 6.67 3.22
C PHE A 161 -18.58 7.97 2.42
N ASN A 162 -17.99 7.89 1.23
CA ASN A 162 -17.81 9.05 0.36
C ASN A 162 -19.15 9.61 -0.14
N GLU A 163 -20.07 8.75 -0.60
CA GLU A 163 -21.42 9.16 -1.05
C GLU A 163 -22.18 9.93 0.05
N LYS A 164 -22.12 9.46 1.31
CA LYS A 164 -22.74 10.17 2.44
C LYS A 164 -22.13 11.55 2.70
N ARG A 165 -20.85 11.73 2.41
CA ARG A 165 -20.15 12.99 2.65
C ARG A 165 -20.53 14.04 1.63
N GLU A 166 -20.60 13.68 0.35
CA GLU A 166 -21.04 14.58 -0.72
C GLU A 166 -22.48 15.06 -0.49
N HIS A 167 -23.36 14.16 -0.04
CA HIS A 167 -24.72 14.51 0.31
C HIS A 167 -24.79 15.50 1.49
N TYR A 168 -23.89 15.40 2.48
CA TYR A 168 -23.83 16.36 3.59
C TYR A 168 -23.30 17.73 3.15
N ASP A 169 -22.23 17.76 2.35
CA ASP A 169 -21.62 19.00 1.86
C ASP A 169 -22.55 19.76 0.89
N SER A 170 -23.50 19.08 0.23
CA SER A 170 -24.55 19.71 -0.60
C SER A 170 -25.69 20.37 0.18
N MET A 171 -25.79 20.12 1.49
CA MET A 171 -26.83 20.65 2.38
C MET A 171 -26.37 21.85 3.23
N VAL A 172 -25.09 22.19 3.17
CA VAL A 172 -24.45 23.32 3.88
C VAL A 172 -24.17 24.44 2.89
#